data_AF-A0A9D6HGY1-F1
#
_entry.id   AF-A0A9D6HGY1-F1
#
_cell.length_a   1.000
_cell.length_b   1.000
_cell.length_c   1.000
_cell.angle_alpha   90.00
_cell.angle_beta   90.00
_cell.angle_gamma   90.00
#
_symmetry.space_group_name_H-M   'P 1'
#
loop_
_entity.id
_entity.type
_entity.pdbx_description
1 polymer ?
#
loop_
_entity_poly.entity_id
_entity_poly.type
_entity_poly.pdbx_seq_one_letter_code
_entity_poly.pdbx_strand_id
1 'polypeptide(L)'
;MDRIGKYEIVRELGTGATSTVYLATDAFSKQQVAIKLFDLKSLRDVNTARIYRKLLMTEASLAGKLSHPHIVKILDAVMDGDMNYMVMEYVEGSTLEQYAEVDSLLPISTIAEITYKCCKALEYAQYQGVIHRDIKPANILLQGKTNIKISDFGSAAILNQQTTQVSGVGSPAYMSPEQVKELPLTHQTDIYSLGVVIYKLLTGKLPFDASNNFSMIYHILNIEPPPPSMFRPETPSELDAIVRRAMEKDMAKRYQTWDEFARDLVGFFGHVTPSPGEIFDTEKFDTLRSLAFFKNFSDVELWEVLRISEWRKVSESEYVLRDGESGRTFYILAQGMVRVVKHGRLLSLLRHGDCFGEMAHLSERDFKRSTDVIAKNDVVLIEIKPDALVHATAGCRFQFSDAFLRMLVKRLSMANTRISRLLADQNQPKEE
;
A
#
# COMPACT_ATOMS: atom_id res chain seq x y z
N MET A 1 15.01 -28.28 -15.15
CA MET A 1 14.46 -28.57 -13.80
C MET A 1 13.00 -28.24 -13.91
N ASP A 2 12.12 -29.23 -13.79
CA ASP A 2 10.71 -29.06 -14.18
C ASP A 2 9.80 -28.78 -12.98
N ARG A 3 10.31 -29.00 -11.76
CA ARG A 3 9.59 -28.79 -10.50
C ARG A 3 10.54 -28.35 -9.38
N ILE A 4 10.02 -27.58 -8.43
CA ILE A 4 10.65 -27.27 -7.14
C ILE A 4 9.69 -27.68 -6.03
N GLY A 5 10.09 -28.65 -5.21
CA GLY A 5 9.17 -29.26 -4.24
C GLY A 5 7.90 -29.78 -4.91
N LYS A 6 6.72 -29.33 -4.45
CA LYS A 6 5.42 -29.68 -5.05
C LYS A 6 5.04 -28.85 -6.28
N TYR A 7 5.77 -27.78 -6.57
CA TYR A 7 5.37 -26.76 -7.53
C TYR A 7 5.94 -27.07 -8.92
N GLU A 8 5.10 -26.93 -9.94
CA GLU A 8 5.48 -27.13 -11.35
C GLU A 8 6.02 -25.82 -11.92
N ILE A 9 7.26 -25.83 -12.41
CA ILE A 9 7.89 -24.62 -12.96
C ILE A 9 7.23 -24.28 -14.30
N VAL A 10 6.81 -23.03 -14.45
CA VAL A 10 6.29 -22.48 -15.70
C VAL A 10 7.42 -21.82 -16.49
N ARG A 11 8.16 -20.90 -15.85
CA ARG A 11 9.29 -20.17 -16.45
C ARG A 11 10.15 -19.50 -15.39
N GLU A 12 11.36 -19.11 -15.76
CA GLU A 12 12.18 -18.20 -14.95
C GLU A 12 11.60 -16.76 -14.98
N LEU A 13 11.64 -16.08 -13.85
CA LEU A 13 11.29 -14.66 -13.69
C LEU A 13 12.53 -13.78 -13.61
N GLY A 14 13.62 -14.27 -13.01
CA GLY A 14 14.90 -13.59 -12.98
C GLY A 14 15.95 -14.34 -12.16
N THR A 15 17.22 -14.05 -12.42
CA THR A 15 18.36 -14.63 -11.71
C THR A 15 19.20 -13.51 -11.08
N GLY A 16 19.47 -13.64 -9.79
CA GLY A 16 20.40 -12.81 -9.03
C GLY A 16 21.68 -13.56 -8.68
N ALA A 17 22.55 -12.93 -7.87
CA ALA A 17 23.84 -13.49 -7.51
C ALA A 17 23.76 -14.80 -6.68
N THR A 18 22.69 -14.96 -5.89
CA THR A 18 22.55 -16.04 -4.89
C THR A 18 21.24 -16.81 -5.00
N SER A 19 20.36 -16.40 -5.92
CA SER A 19 19.05 -17.03 -6.10
C SER A 19 18.49 -16.81 -7.49
N THR A 20 17.63 -17.73 -7.92
CA THR A 20 16.82 -17.61 -9.12
C THR A 20 15.35 -17.67 -8.73
N VAL A 21 14.56 -16.76 -9.29
CA VAL A 21 13.11 -16.69 -9.07
C VAL A 21 12.40 -17.34 -10.24
N TYR A 22 11.50 -18.28 -9.96
CA TYR A 22 10.70 -18.99 -10.94
C TYR A 22 9.21 -18.68 -10.75
N LEU A 23 8.48 -18.53 -11.85
CA LEU A 23 7.03 -18.66 -11.86
C LEU A 23 6.70 -20.14 -11.83
N ALA A 24 5.87 -20.55 -10.88
CA ALA A 24 5.43 -21.92 -10.76
C ALA A 24 3.93 -22.01 -10.46
N THR A 25 3.36 -23.19 -10.63
CA THR A 25 1.96 -23.47 -10.29
C THR A 25 1.90 -24.46 -9.14
N ASP A 26 1.09 -24.17 -8.12
CA ASP A 26 0.75 -25.14 -7.08
C ASP A 26 -0.25 -26.15 -7.66
N ALA A 27 0.17 -27.40 -7.79
CA ALA A 27 -0.63 -28.45 -8.40
C ALA A 27 -1.97 -28.70 -7.69
N PHE A 28 -2.07 -28.37 -6.38
CA PHE A 28 -3.26 -28.56 -5.57
C PHE A 28 -4.24 -27.38 -5.68
N SER A 29 -3.77 -26.15 -5.44
CA SER A 29 -4.63 -24.96 -5.46
C SER A 29 -4.86 -24.38 -6.86
N LYS A 30 -4.08 -24.83 -7.85
CA LYS A 30 -4.04 -24.30 -9.23
C LYS A 30 -3.71 -22.81 -9.31
N GLN A 31 -3.12 -22.25 -8.25
CA GLN A 31 -2.68 -20.85 -8.19
C GLN A 31 -1.23 -20.73 -8.66
N GLN A 32 -0.92 -19.60 -9.30
CA GLN A 32 0.45 -19.23 -9.64
C GLN A 32 1.17 -18.66 -8.41
N VAL A 33 2.44 -19.01 -8.27
CA VAL A 33 3.33 -18.58 -7.19
C VAL A 33 4.70 -18.20 -7.74
N ALA A 34 5.40 -17.32 -7.04
CA ALA A 34 6.81 -17.05 -7.30
C ALA A 34 7.66 -17.88 -6.32
N ILE A 35 8.67 -18.59 -6.84
CA ILE A 35 9.58 -19.42 -6.05
C ILE A 35 10.99 -18.90 -6.18
N LYS A 36 11.52 -18.32 -5.09
CA LYS A 36 12.91 -17.91 -4.99
C LYS A 36 13.73 -19.11 -4.53
N LEU A 37 14.47 -19.72 -5.45
CA LEU A 37 15.35 -20.85 -5.20
C LEU A 37 16.77 -20.34 -4.92
N PHE A 38 17.33 -20.70 -3.78
CA PHE A 38 18.65 -20.26 -3.34
C PHE A 38 19.72 -21.28 -3.71
N ASP A 39 20.74 -20.85 -4.45
CA ASP A 39 21.87 -21.71 -4.81
C ASP A 39 23.02 -21.55 -3.81
N LEU A 40 22.85 -22.20 -2.65
CA LEU A 40 23.88 -22.21 -1.61
C LEU A 40 25.09 -23.09 -1.95
N LYS A 41 25.00 -23.94 -2.98
CA LYS A 41 26.07 -24.90 -3.35
C LYS A 41 27.16 -24.22 -4.18
N SER A 42 26.82 -23.16 -4.91
CA SER A 42 27.79 -22.32 -5.63
C SER A 42 28.73 -21.55 -4.70
N LEU A 43 28.37 -21.39 -3.41
CA LEU A 43 29.17 -20.71 -2.40
C LEU A 43 30.35 -21.60 -1.96
N ARG A 44 31.55 -21.29 -2.46
CA ARG A 44 32.79 -22.06 -2.18
C ARG A 44 33.27 -21.98 -0.72
N ASP A 45 32.82 -20.98 0.03
CA ASP A 45 33.23 -20.75 1.42
C ASP A 45 32.13 -21.17 2.41
N VAL A 46 32.50 -22.05 3.35
CA VAL A 46 31.63 -22.59 4.40
C VAL A 46 31.10 -21.48 5.33
N ASN A 47 31.90 -20.44 5.59
CA ASN A 47 31.46 -19.31 6.41
C ASN A 47 30.40 -18.49 5.68
N THR A 48 30.64 -18.18 4.40
CA THR A 48 29.68 -17.51 3.52
C THR A 48 28.37 -18.31 3.43
N ALA A 49 28.42 -19.61 3.17
CA ALA A 49 27.22 -20.47 3.13
C ALA A 49 26.43 -20.47 4.45
N ARG A 50 27.13 -20.45 5.60
CA ARG A 50 26.48 -20.35 6.93
C ARG A 50 25.78 -19.02 7.12
N ILE A 51 26.37 -17.92 6.68
CA ILE A 51 25.74 -16.59 6.78
C ILE A 51 24.51 -16.52 5.89
N TYR A 52 24.60 -16.98 4.63
CA TYR A 52 23.43 -17.05 3.75
C TYR A 52 22.31 -17.90 4.33
N ARG A 53 22.60 -19.08 4.90
CA ARG A 53 21.56 -19.87 5.62
C ARG A 53 20.89 -19.08 6.74
N LYS A 54 21.64 -18.28 7.51
CA LYS A 54 21.06 -17.43 8.57
C LYS A 54 20.16 -16.34 8.00
N LEU A 55 20.53 -15.75 6.85
CA LEU A 55 19.69 -14.79 6.13
C LEU A 55 18.39 -15.44 5.67
N LEU A 56 18.49 -16.62 5.05
CA LEU A 56 17.32 -17.41 4.65
C LEU A 56 16.41 -17.74 5.81
N MET A 57 16.97 -18.14 6.96
CA MET A 57 16.17 -18.38 8.16
C MET A 57 15.47 -17.10 8.64
N THR A 58 16.10 -15.94 8.49
CA THR A 58 15.51 -14.65 8.86
C THR A 58 14.35 -14.31 7.92
N GLU A 59 14.55 -14.42 6.61
CA GLU A 59 13.53 -14.19 5.58
C GLU A 59 12.37 -15.19 5.72
N ALA A 60 12.68 -16.48 5.90
CA ALA A 60 11.71 -17.53 6.18
C ALA A 60 10.92 -17.27 7.47
N SER A 61 11.54 -16.68 8.50
CA SER A 61 10.84 -16.31 9.72
C SER A 61 9.81 -15.19 9.52
N LEU A 62 9.83 -14.48 8.39
CA LEU A 62 8.83 -13.50 8.00
C LEU A 62 7.60 -14.15 7.34
N ALA A 63 7.67 -15.44 6.98
CA ALA A 63 6.55 -16.20 6.46
C ALA A 63 5.35 -16.11 7.42
N GLY A 64 4.22 -15.64 6.89
CA GLY A 64 3.00 -15.42 7.66
C GLY A 64 3.03 -14.24 8.65
N LYS A 65 4.17 -13.55 8.88
CA LYS A 65 4.25 -12.39 9.78
C LYS A 65 3.83 -11.09 9.11
N LEU A 66 4.29 -10.86 7.88
CA LEU A 66 3.95 -9.65 7.13
C LEU A 66 2.73 -9.90 6.26
N SER A 67 1.65 -9.18 6.54
CA SER A 67 0.41 -9.22 5.77
C SER A 67 -0.06 -7.79 5.50
N HIS A 68 0.39 -7.23 4.39
CA HIS A 68 0.06 -5.88 3.95
C HIS A 68 -0.18 -5.88 2.43
N PRO A 69 -1.16 -5.12 1.90
CA PRO A 69 -1.46 -5.11 0.46
C PRO A 69 -0.28 -4.72 -0.41
N HIS A 70 0.59 -3.84 0.10
CA HIS A 70 1.80 -3.35 -0.57
C HIS A 70 3.10 -4.08 -0.19
N ILE A 71 3.01 -5.27 0.41
CA ILE A 71 4.16 -6.16 0.66
C ILE A 71 3.88 -7.49 -0.03
N VAL A 72 4.88 -8.06 -0.67
CA VAL A 72 4.79 -9.42 -1.22
C VAL A 72 4.64 -10.41 -0.07
N LYS A 73 3.53 -11.15 -0.08
CA LYS A 73 3.24 -12.17 0.91
C LYS A 73 4.13 -13.39 0.70
N ILE A 74 4.88 -13.74 1.74
CA ILE A 74 5.58 -15.03 1.84
C ILE A 74 4.57 -16.08 2.28
N LEU A 75 4.37 -17.10 1.45
CA LEU A 75 3.40 -18.17 1.64
C LEU A 75 4.00 -19.35 2.40
N ASP A 76 5.22 -19.72 2.04
CA ASP A 76 5.94 -20.87 2.61
C ASP A 76 7.45 -20.69 2.44
N ALA A 77 8.24 -21.37 3.26
CA ALA A 77 9.69 -21.41 3.13
C ALA A 77 10.20 -22.80 3.51
N VAL A 78 10.94 -23.42 2.58
CA VAL A 78 11.50 -24.75 2.76
C VAL A 78 13.01 -24.67 2.82
N MET A 79 13.56 -25.19 3.90
CA MET A 79 14.99 -25.23 4.18
C MET A 79 15.39 -26.66 4.59
N ASP A 80 15.07 -27.63 3.73
CA ASP A 80 15.32 -29.05 4.01
C ASP A 80 16.38 -29.62 3.06
N GLY A 81 17.41 -30.22 3.68
CA GLY A 81 18.56 -30.81 3.00
C GLY A 81 19.23 -29.85 2.02
N ASP A 82 19.17 -30.23 0.73
CA ASP A 82 19.86 -29.55 -0.36
C ASP A 82 19.00 -28.50 -1.07
N MET A 83 17.69 -28.43 -0.80
CA MET A 83 16.78 -27.50 -1.46
C MET A 83 16.33 -26.41 -0.49
N ASN A 84 16.75 -25.18 -0.81
CA ASN A 84 16.40 -23.99 -0.05
C ASN A 84 15.58 -23.09 -0.97
N TYR A 85 14.29 -22.96 -0.72
CA TYR A 85 13.42 -22.11 -1.52
C TYR A 85 12.34 -21.43 -0.70
N MET A 86 11.92 -20.27 -1.17
CA MET A 86 10.81 -19.50 -0.62
C MET A 86 9.69 -19.40 -1.64
N VAL A 87 8.47 -19.63 -1.18
CA VAL A 87 7.25 -19.51 -1.96
C VAL A 87 6.55 -18.21 -1.59
N MET A 88 6.28 -17.40 -2.59
CA MET A 88 5.67 -16.08 -2.46
C MET A 88 4.44 -15.98 -3.34
N GLU A 89 3.55 -15.03 -3.03
CA GLU A 89 2.51 -14.66 -3.99
C GLU A 89 3.16 -14.22 -5.31
N TYR A 90 2.58 -14.64 -6.44
CA TYR A 90 2.99 -14.12 -7.73
C TYR A 90 2.33 -12.75 -7.94
N VAL A 91 3.14 -11.73 -8.20
CA VAL A 91 2.68 -10.40 -8.58
C VAL A 91 2.83 -10.25 -10.08
N GLU A 92 1.72 -10.08 -10.76
CA GLU A 92 1.72 -9.79 -12.20
C GLU A 92 2.14 -8.34 -12.44
N GLY A 93 3.09 -8.14 -13.34
CA GLY A 93 3.64 -6.82 -13.65
C GLY A 93 5.16 -6.85 -13.79
N SER A 94 5.78 -5.72 -13.53
CA SER A 94 7.23 -5.48 -13.62
C SER A 94 7.75 -4.83 -12.35
N THR A 95 9.06 -4.66 -12.23
CA THR A 95 9.67 -3.88 -11.15
C THR A 95 9.72 -2.40 -11.53
N LEU A 96 9.95 -1.53 -10.56
CA LEU A 96 10.19 -0.10 -10.84
C LEU A 96 11.50 0.16 -11.58
N GLU A 97 12.37 -0.85 -11.71
CA GLU A 97 13.64 -0.74 -12.43
C GLU A 97 13.47 -0.35 -13.89
N GLN A 98 12.42 -0.82 -14.56
CA GLN A 98 12.16 -0.44 -15.95
C GLN A 98 11.75 1.03 -16.14
N TYR A 99 11.44 1.74 -15.05
CA TYR A 99 11.07 3.16 -15.05
C TYR A 99 12.17 4.03 -14.42
N ALA A 100 13.32 3.42 -14.14
CA ALA A 100 14.46 4.06 -13.52
C ALA A 100 15.44 4.66 -14.56
N GLU A 101 15.05 4.66 -15.84
CA GLU A 101 15.86 5.20 -16.96
C GLU A 101 15.18 6.42 -17.58
N VAL A 102 15.98 7.35 -18.12
CA VAL A 102 15.53 8.67 -18.62
C VAL A 102 14.39 8.57 -19.63
N ASP A 103 14.42 7.56 -20.51
CA ASP A 103 13.42 7.38 -21.57
C ASP A 103 12.13 6.68 -21.09
N SER A 104 12.04 6.35 -19.81
CA SER A 104 10.99 5.50 -19.23
C SER A 104 10.36 6.09 -17.95
N LEU A 105 10.64 7.37 -17.65
CA LEU A 105 10.21 7.99 -16.40
C LEU A 105 8.69 8.04 -16.28
N LEU A 106 8.21 7.77 -15.07
CA LEU A 106 6.79 7.88 -14.73
C LEU A 106 6.37 9.36 -14.56
N PRO A 107 5.07 9.66 -14.65
CA PRO A 107 4.55 10.95 -14.24
C PRO A 107 4.92 11.27 -12.78
N ILE A 108 5.21 12.53 -12.48
CA ILE A 108 5.62 12.96 -11.12
C ILE A 108 4.57 12.60 -10.07
N SER A 109 3.28 12.81 -10.40
CA SER A 109 2.17 12.42 -9.52
C SER A 109 2.13 10.92 -9.23
N THR A 110 2.39 10.10 -10.24
CA THR A 110 2.50 8.64 -10.11
C THR A 110 3.66 8.25 -9.19
N ILE A 111 4.83 8.89 -9.34
CA ILE A 111 6.00 8.64 -8.49
C ILE A 111 5.69 8.98 -7.03
N ALA A 112 5.08 10.15 -6.78
CA ALA A 112 4.67 10.55 -5.43
C ALA A 112 3.69 9.54 -4.82
N GLU A 113 2.78 8.96 -5.62
CA GLU A 113 1.74 8.05 -5.11
C GLU A 113 2.32 6.69 -4.76
N ILE A 114 3.19 6.18 -5.63
CA ILE A 114 4.01 4.99 -5.39
C ILE A 114 4.83 5.19 -4.11
N THR A 115 5.46 6.35 -3.95
CA THR A 115 6.28 6.66 -2.78
C THR A 115 5.45 6.64 -1.49
N TYR A 116 4.25 7.23 -1.52
CA TYR A 116 3.35 7.19 -0.38
C TYR A 116 2.98 5.77 0.03
N LYS A 117 2.66 4.91 -0.96
CA LYS A 117 2.37 3.49 -0.74
C LYS A 117 3.57 2.73 -0.16
N CYS A 118 4.80 3.06 -0.61
CA CYS A 118 6.03 2.54 -0.03
C CYS A 118 6.20 2.98 1.43
N CYS A 119 5.96 4.25 1.77
CA CYS A 119 6.01 4.74 3.14
C CYS A 119 5.07 3.93 4.05
N LYS A 120 3.84 3.67 3.61
CA LYS A 120 2.85 2.89 4.38
C LYS A 120 3.21 1.42 4.53
N ALA A 121 3.77 0.80 3.49
CA ALA A 121 4.28 -0.56 3.57
C ALA A 121 5.45 -0.67 4.57
N LEU A 122 6.41 0.27 4.52
CA LEU A 122 7.61 0.23 5.35
C LEU A 122 7.33 0.63 6.80
N GLU A 123 6.35 1.50 7.03
CA GLU A 123 5.79 1.79 8.36
C GLU A 123 5.20 0.55 9.00
N TYR A 124 4.36 -0.19 8.26
CA TYR A 124 3.82 -1.45 8.73
C TYR A 124 4.93 -2.45 9.06
N ALA A 125 5.94 -2.61 8.19
CA ALA A 125 7.05 -3.51 8.43
C ALA A 125 7.86 -3.11 9.69
N GLN A 126 8.10 -1.81 9.90
CA GLN A 126 8.74 -1.30 11.10
C GLN A 126 7.95 -1.67 12.36
N TYR A 127 6.63 -1.51 12.36
CA TYR A 127 5.79 -1.91 13.50
C TYR A 127 5.83 -3.41 13.79
N GLN A 128 6.09 -4.23 12.77
CA GLN A 128 6.35 -5.67 12.91
C GLN A 128 7.80 -5.99 13.31
N GLY A 129 8.62 -4.98 13.59
CA GLY A 129 10.03 -5.13 14.00
C GLY A 129 10.97 -5.46 12.84
N VAL A 130 10.57 -5.16 11.60
CA VAL A 130 11.33 -5.49 10.39
C VAL A 130 11.86 -4.20 9.73
N ILE A 131 13.14 -4.22 9.38
CA ILE A 131 13.80 -3.21 8.54
C ILE A 131 14.17 -3.91 7.24
N HIS A 132 13.87 -3.30 6.10
CA HIS A 132 14.07 -3.89 4.78
C HIS A 132 15.55 -4.00 4.39
N ARG A 133 16.32 -2.90 4.53
CA ARG A 133 17.78 -2.76 4.30
C ARG A 133 18.26 -2.78 2.85
N ASP A 134 17.45 -3.24 1.90
CA ASP A 134 17.80 -3.27 0.47
C ASP A 134 16.70 -2.64 -0.41
N ILE A 135 16.22 -1.43 -0.06
CA ILE A 135 15.20 -0.74 -0.87
C ILE A 135 15.85 -0.20 -2.15
N LYS A 136 15.35 -0.67 -3.30
CA LYS A 136 15.78 -0.28 -4.64
C LYS A 136 14.66 -0.55 -5.66
N PRO A 137 14.71 0.02 -6.88
CA PRO A 137 13.63 -0.14 -7.85
C PRO A 137 13.33 -1.60 -8.22
N ALA A 138 14.35 -2.46 -8.23
CA ALA A 138 14.21 -3.91 -8.50
C ALA A 138 13.35 -4.65 -7.47
N ASN A 139 13.26 -4.14 -6.23
CA ASN A 139 12.54 -4.79 -5.12
C ASN A 139 11.14 -4.17 -4.91
N ILE A 140 10.69 -3.28 -5.80
CA ILE A 140 9.37 -2.68 -5.76
C ILE A 140 8.64 -3.06 -7.04
N LEU A 141 7.69 -3.98 -6.94
CA LEU A 141 6.89 -4.45 -8.05
C LEU A 141 5.74 -3.47 -8.30
N LEU A 142 5.41 -3.24 -9.56
CA LEU A 142 4.33 -2.39 -10.02
C LEU A 142 3.34 -3.19 -10.87
N GLN A 143 2.08 -3.16 -10.46
CA GLN A 143 0.93 -3.70 -11.17
C GLN A 143 0.01 -2.55 -11.60
N GLY A 144 -0.21 -2.38 -12.91
CA GLY A 144 -0.99 -1.26 -13.43
C GLY A 144 -0.30 0.09 -13.22
N LYS A 145 -1.05 1.13 -12.83
CA LYS A 145 -0.52 2.50 -12.73
C LYS A 145 0.29 2.78 -11.47
N THR A 146 -0.26 2.42 -10.30
CA THR A 146 0.28 2.83 -8.99
C THR A 146 0.19 1.75 -7.91
N ASN A 147 -0.32 0.55 -8.24
CA ASN A 147 -0.42 -0.52 -7.25
C ASN A 147 0.94 -1.22 -7.11
N ILE A 148 1.59 -1.03 -5.97
CA ILE A 148 2.92 -1.58 -5.71
C ILE A 148 2.90 -2.71 -4.70
N LYS A 149 3.93 -3.56 -4.75
CA LYS A 149 4.29 -4.52 -3.72
C LYS A 149 5.80 -4.54 -3.51
N ILE A 150 6.25 -4.37 -2.28
CA ILE A 150 7.67 -4.47 -1.92
C ILE A 150 8.02 -5.94 -1.67
N SER A 151 9.05 -6.46 -2.34
CA SER A 151 9.60 -7.81 -2.19
C SER A 151 10.91 -7.81 -1.40
N ASP A 152 11.45 -9.00 -1.11
CA ASP A 152 12.83 -9.18 -0.62
C ASP A 152 13.14 -8.58 0.77
N PHE A 153 12.11 -8.42 1.61
CA PHE A 153 12.26 -8.04 3.01
C PHE A 153 13.23 -8.97 3.74
N GLY A 154 14.26 -8.40 4.37
CA GLY A 154 15.21 -9.21 5.15
C GLY A 154 16.30 -9.88 4.32
N SER A 155 16.45 -9.50 3.04
CA SER A 155 17.69 -9.70 2.27
C SER A 155 18.79 -8.80 2.83
N ALA A 156 19.23 -9.05 4.07
CA ALA A 156 20.33 -8.31 4.66
C ALA A 156 21.63 -8.67 3.92
N ALA A 157 22.26 -7.67 3.33
CA ALA A 157 23.64 -7.75 2.89
C ALA A 157 24.51 -8.22 4.06
N ILE A 158 25.31 -9.24 3.78
CA ILE A 158 26.53 -9.52 4.52
C ILE A 158 27.44 -8.30 4.33
N LEU A 159 27.49 -7.43 5.32
CA LEU A 159 28.70 -6.68 5.61
C LEU A 159 29.14 -7.14 6.99
N ASN A 160 29.88 -8.25 7.02
CA ASN A 160 31.11 -8.23 7.81
C ASN A 160 32.10 -9.37 7.51
N GLN A 161 33.36 -8.93 7.47
CA GLN A 161 34.64 -9.64 7.64
C GLN A 161 35.17 -10.51 6.48
N GLN A 162 36.23 -9.97 5.87
CA GLN A 162 37.32 -10.68 5.17
C GLN A 162 37.05 -11.30 3.80
N THR A 163 36.24 -10.67 2.96
CA THR A 163 36.40 -10.86 1.51
C THR A 163 36.55 -9.50 0.85
N THR A 164 37.82 -9.12 0.74
CA THR A 164 38.40 -8.40 -0.41
C THR A 164 37.39 -7.90 -1.43
N GLN A 165 37.43 -6.58 -1.65
CA GLN A 165 37.51 -6.00 -2.99
C GLN A 165 37.49 -7.05 -4.11
N VAL A 166 36.30 -7.41 -4.60
CA VAL A 166 36.14 -8.04 -5.91
C VAL A 166 34.93 -7.39 -6.55
N SER A 167 35.17 -6.88 -7.75
CA SER A 167 34.31 -6.16 -8.68
C SER A 167 33.06 -6.95 -9.14
N GLY A 168 32.24 -7.45 -8.22
CA GLY A 168 31.10 -8.31 -8.58
C GLY A 168 29.96 -8.40 -7.56
N VAL A 169 30.03 -7.71 -6.43
CA VAL A 169 28.90 -7.55 -5.50
C VAL A 169 28.35 -6.14 -5.70
N GLY A 170 27.04 -6.03 -5.93
CA GLY A 170 26.36 -4.86 -6.51
C GLY A 170 26.72 -3.49 -5.93
N SER A 171 26.44 -2.44 -6.71
CA SER A 171 26.73 -1.05 -6.35
C SER A 171 26.02 -0.66 -5.04
N PRO A 172 26.71 -0.01 -4.07
CA PRO A 172 26.10 0.45 -2.82
C PRO A 172 25.22 1.69 -3.01
N ALA A 173 24.79 1.98 -4.24
CA ALA A 173 24.14 3.22 -4.66
C ALA A 173 22.89 3.60 -3.85
N TYR A 174 22.19 2.62 -3.27
CA TYR A 174 20.99 2.83 -2.46
C TYR A 174 21.25 2.77 -0.95
N MET A 175 22.47 2.45 -0.52
CA MET A 175 22.80 2.29 0.90
C MET A 175 22.85 3.64 1.61
N SER A 176 22.37 3.66 2.86
CA SER A 176 22.46 4.85 3.71
C SER A 176 23.87 5.07 4.29
N PRO A 177 24.18 6.30 4.76
CA PRO A 177 25.44 6.61 5.44
C PRO A 177 25.73 5.68 6.64
N GLU A 178 24.71 5.32 7.40
CA GLU A 178 24.85 4.40 8.53
C GLU A 178 25.08 2.94 8.10
N GLN A 179 24.57 2.51 6.93
CA GLN A 179 24.90 1.20 6.35
C GLN A 179 26.36 1.12 5.92
N VAL A 180 26.85 2.11 5.19
CA VAL A 180 28.24 2.09 4.70
C VAL A 180 29.27 2.29 5.83
N LYS A 181 28.85 2.87 6.96
CA LYS A 181 29.64 2.98 8.20
C LYS A 181 29.50 1.78 9.13
N GLU A 182 28.66 0.79 8.77
CA GLU A 182 28.35 -0.38 9.60
C GLU A 182 27.83 0.00 11.02
N LEU A 183 27.07 1.09 11.11
CA LEU A 183 26.43 1.51 12.36
C LEU A 183 25.13 0.72 12.60
N PRO A 184 24.61 0.71 13.84
CA PRO A 184 23.30 0.14 14.13
C PRO A 184 22.22 0.75 13.24
N LEU A 185 21.52 -0.10 12.48
CA LEU A 185 20.48 0.32 11.53
C LEU A 185 19.14 0.51 12.23
N THR A 186 18.38 1.50 11.74
CA THR A 186 16.99 1.76 12.16
C THR A 186 16.11 1.91 10.92
N HIS A 187 14.80 2.14 11.09
CA HIS A 187 13.89 2.42 9.97
C HIS A 187 14.33 3.62 9.11
N GLN A 188 15.13 4.54 9.65
CA GLN A 188 15.68 5.66 8.90
C GLN A 188 16.61 5.23 7.76
N THR A 189 17.19 4.03 7.82
CA THR A 189 17.96 3.44 6.73
C THR A 189 17.12 3.21 5.48
N ASP A 190 15.91 2.70 5.66
CA ASP A 190 14.98 2.49 4.55
C ASP A 190 14.41 3.83 4.05
N ILE A 191 14.24 4.83 4.93
CA ILE A 191 13.85 6.20 4.52
C ILE A 191 14.87 6.79 3.53
N TYR A 192 16.17 6.68 3.85
CA TYR A 192 17.23 7.16 2.95
C TYR A 192 17.19 6.43 1.61
N SER A 193 17.12 5.10 1.67
CA SER A 193 17.11 4.24 0.49
C SER A 193 15.90 4.55 -0.42
N LEU A 194 14.72 4.78 0.17
CA LEU A 194 13.53 5.23 -0.57
C LEU A 194 13.74 6.63 -1.17
N GLY A 195 14.41 7.54 -0.46
CA GLY A 195 14.85 8.83 -1.01
C GLY A 195 15.65 8.69 -2.31
N VAL A 196 16.64 7.77 -2.32
CA VAL A 196 17.44 7.45 -3.51
C VAL A 196 16.58 6.84 -4.62
N VAL A 197 15.62 5.97 -4.29
CA VAL A 197 14.67 5.42 -5.27
C VAL A 197 13.87 6.53 -5.94
N ILE A 198 13.29 7.45 -5.17
CA ILE A 198 12.50 8.57 -5.70
C ILE A 198 13.37 9.43 -6.63
N TYR A 199 14.60 9.73 -6.20
CA TYR A 199 15.55 10.47 -7.02
C TYR A 199 15.76 9.81 -8.39
N LYS A 200 16.02 8.50 -8.40
CA LYS A 200 16.25 7.72 -9.61
C LYS A 200 14.99 7.66 -10.50
N LEU A 201 13.80 7.54 -9.92
CA LEU A 201 12.54 7.56 -10.67
C LEU A 201 12.18 8.94 -11.22
N LEU A 202 12.63 10.02 -10.58
CA LEU A 202 12.42 11.38 -11.08
C LEU A 202 13.39 11.75 -12.19
N THR A 203 14.63 11.27 -12.13
CA THR A 203 15.73 11.79 -12.97
C THR A 203 16.27 10.78 -13.98
N GLY A 204 15.97 9.50 -13.80
CA GLY A 204 16.63 8.41 -14.53
C GLY A 204 18.09 8.22 -14.14
N LYS A 205 18.59 8.93 -13.12
CA LYS A 205 19.98 8.93 -12.69
C LYS A 205 20.12 8.62 -11.20
N LEU A 206 21.25 8.06 -10.81
CA LEU A 206 21.58 7.96 -9.39
C LEU A 206 21.97 9.34 -8.85
N PRO A 207 21.70 9.62 -7.56
CA PRO A 207 22.09 10.89 -6.94
C PRO A 207 23.60 11.07 -6.84
N PHE A 208 24.34 9.96 -6.83
CA PHE A 208 25.79 9.93 -6.83
C PHE A 208 26.27 9.11 -8.02
N ASP A 209 27.15 9.71 -8.81
CA ASP A 209 27.87 9.02 -9.88
C ASP A 209 29.31 8.77 -9.42
N ALA A 210 29.76 7.53 -9.49
CA ALA A 210 31.08 7.12 -9.04
C ALA A 210 31.60 5.93 -9.85
N SER A 211 32.88 5.97 -10.20
CA SER A 211 33.53 4.95 -11.04
C SER A 211 33.81 3.61 -10.34
N ASN A 212 33.72 3.58 -9.00
CA ASN A 212 33.97 2.39 -8.19
C ASN A 212 33.29 2.50 -6.82
N ASN A 213 33.24 1.38 -6.09
CA ASN A 213 32.56 1.30 -4.79
C ASN A 213 33.16 2.20 -3.71
N PHE A 214 34.48 2.44 -3.69
CA PHE A 214 35.09 3.33 -2.70
C PHE A 214 34.69 4.79 -2.93
N SER A 215 34.72 5.23 -4.19
CA SER A 215 34.24 6.55 -4.58
C SER A 215 32.75 6.71 -4.30
N MET A 216 31.94 5.67 -4.52
CA MET A 216 30.51 5.69 -4.20
C MET A 216 30.27 5.87 -2.69
N ILE A 217 30.98 5.12 -1.84
CA ILE A 217 30.90 5.28 -0.38
C ILE A 217 31.33 6.70 0.03
N TYR A 218 32.41 7.23 -0.55
CA TYR A 218 32.82 8.60 -0.28
C TYR A 218 31.73 9.61 -0.64
N HIS A 219 31.05 9.43 -1.78
CA HIS A 219 29.96 10.32 -2.21
C HIS A 219 28.77 10.26 -1.26
N ILE A 220 28.30 9.05 -0.92
CA ILE A 220 27.21 8.83 0.06
C ILE A 220 27.50 9.57 1.38
N LEU A 221 28.76 9.56 1.82
CA LEU A 221 29.16 10.16 3.09
C LEU A 221 29.41 11.67 3.05
N ASN A 222 29.83 12.23 1.92
CA ASN A 222 30.44 13.57 1.91
C ASN A 222 29.90 14.53 0.83
N ILE A 223 29.21 14.02 -0.20
CA ILE A 223 28.79 14.84 -1.34
C ILE A 223 27.29 15.10 -1.26
N GLU A 224 26.87 16.34 -1.49
CA GLU A 224 25.45 16.67 -1.64
C GLU A 224 24.99 16.38 -3.08
N PRO A 225 23.87 15.67 -3.27
CA PRO A 225 23.37 15.37 -4.60
C PRO A 225 22.72 16.62 -5.24
N PRO A 226 22.85 16.81 -6.57
CA PRO A 226 22.10 17.82 -7.28
C PRO A 226 20.58 17.57 -7.16
N PRO A 227 19.72 18.59 -7.04
CA PRO A 227 18.28 18.39 -6.89
C PRO A 227 17.65 17.75 -8.14
N PRO A 228 16.59 16.94 -8.00
CA PRO A 228 15.88 16.36 -9.15
C PRO A 228 15.46 17.37 -10.23
N SER A 229 15.02 18.57 -9.85
CA SER A 229 14.66 19.66 -10.78
C SER A 229 15.78 20.09 -11.73
N MET A 230 17.04 19.80 -11.41
CA MET A 230 18.18 20.04 -12.31
C MET A 230 18.14 19.15 -13.55
N PHE A 231 17.61 17.92 -13.44
CA PHE A 231 17.51 16.97 -14.54
C PHE A 231 16.11 16.86 -15.13
N ARG A 232 15.10 17.18 -14.33
CA ARG A 232 13.69 17.18 -14.73
C ARG A 232 13.03 18.51 -14.31
N PRO A 233 13.14 19.58 -15.12
CA PRO A 233 12.73 20.93 -14.75
C PRO A 233 11.26 21.08 -14.33
N GLU A 234 10.38 20.19 -14.78
CA GLU A 234 8.98 20.13 -14.35
C GLU A 234 8.77 19.59 -12.92
N THR A 235 9.84 19.16 -12.23
CA THR A 235 9.80 18.73 -10.83
C THR A 235 9.58 19.95 -9.92
N PRO A 236 8.50 19.98 -9.12
CA PRO A 236 8.25 21.08 -8.19
C PRO A 236 9.28 21.11 -7.05
N SER A 237 9.55 22.32 -6.53
CA SER A 237 10.55 22.54 -5.49
C SER A 237 10.19 21.86 -4.16
N GLU A 238 8.90 21.64 -3.91
CA GLU A 238 8.40 20.86 -2.79
C GLU A 238 8.92 19.42 -2.86
N LEU A 239 8.93 18.81 -4.05
CA LEU A 239 9.41 17.45 -4.22
C LEU A 239 10.94 17.35 -4.14
N ASP A 240 11.68 18.37 -4.60
CA ASP A 240 13.11 18.48 -4.33
C ASP A 240 13.39 18.50 -2.81
N ALA A 241 12.61 19.27 -2.05
CA ALA A 241 12.76 19.37 -0.60
C ALA A 241 12.48 18.02 0.10
N ILE A 242 11.44 17.30 -0.34
CA ILE A 242 11.09 15.96 0.17
C ILE A 242 12.24 14.97 -0.09
N VAL A 243 12.73 14.90 -1.34
CA VAL A 243 13.82 13.98 -1.72
C VAL A 243 15.09 14.30 -0.94
N ARG A 244 15.47 15.59 -0.87
CA ARG A 244 16.63 16.04 -0.09
C ARG A 244 16.51 15.65 1.38
N ARG A 245 15.34 15.85 1.99
CA ARG A 245 15.08 15.53 3.40
C ARG A 245 15.14 14.03 3.68
N ALA A 246 14.59 13.20 2.79
CA ALA A 246 14.69 11.74 2.88
C ALA A 246 16.15 11.27 2.82
N MET A 247 16.96 11.93 1.99
CA MET A 247 18.38 11.63 1.79
C MET A 247 19.34 12.38 2.72
N GLU A 248 18.86 13.03 3.77
CA GLU A 248 19.73 13.72 4.74
C GLU A 248 20.72 12.72 5.37
N LYS A 249 22.00 13.11 5.39
CA LYS A 249 23.06 12.24 5.91
C LYS A 249 23.02 12.16 7.43
N ASP A 250 22.60 13.24 8.09
CA ASP A 250 22.38 13.32 9.53
C ASP A 250 20.98 12.76 9.87
N MET A 251 20.95 11.65 10.60
CA MET A 251 19.71 11.01 11.05
C MET A 251 18.85 11.92 11.94
N ALA A 252 19.41 12.96 12.56
CA ALA A 252 18.61 13.93 13.32
C ALA A 252 17.85 14.92 12.42
N LYS A 253 18.28 15.10 11.17
CA LYS A 253 17.67 16.01 10.18
C LYS A 253 16.78 15.30 9.16
N ARG A 254 17.01 13.99 8.97
CA ARG A 254 16.17 13.11 8.15
C ARG A 254 14.75 13.02 8.72
N TYR A 255 13.80 12.53 7.93
CA TYR A 255 12.47 12.20 8.45
C TYR A 255 12.58 11.25 9.65
N GLN A 256 11.91 11.60 10.75
CA GLN A 256 11.97 10.82 11.98
C GLN A 256 10.99 9.64 11.96
N THR A 257 9.88 9.77 11.22
CA THR A 257 8.87 8.73 11.06
C THR A 257 8.39 8.62 9.62
N TRP A 258 7.87 7.45 9.24
CA TRP A 258 7.22 7.25 7.94
C TRP A 258 5.99 8.14 7.77
N ASP A 259 5.17 8.29 8.80
CA ASP A 259 4.06 9.25 8.82
C ASP A 259 4.50 10.70 8.53
N GLU A 260 5.69 11.12 8.95
CA GLU A 260 6.21 12.46 8.61
C GLU A 260 6.50 12.58 7.12
N PHE A 261 7.16 11.58 6.55
CA PHE A 261 7.43 11.52 5.12
C PHE A 261 6.13 11.45 4.30
N ALA A 262 5.20 10.57 4.69
CA ALA A 262 3.91 10.43 4.04
C ALA A 262 3.08 11.72 4.08
N ARG A 263 3.13 12.49 5.17
CA ARG A 263 2.44 13.78 5.28
C ARG A 263 2.94 14.82 4.29
N ASP A 264 4.25 14.93 4.08
CA ASP A 264 4.79 15.88 3.10
C ASP A 264 4.38 15.49 1.66
N LEU A 265 4.30 14.19 1.36
CA LEU A 265 3.76 13.69 0.08
C LEU A 265 2.27 14.02 -0.09
N VAL A 266 1.46 13.93 0.96
CA VAL A 266 0.04 14.34 0.94
C VAL A 266 -0.09 15.85 0.70
N GLY A 267 0.73 16.65 1.37
CA GLY A 267 0.79 18.11 1.14
C GLY A 267 1.09 18.43 -0.33
N PHE A 268 2.00 17.68 -0.95
CA PHE A 268 2.29 17.79 -2.38
C PHE A 268 1.05 17.51 -3.27
N PHE A 269 0.28 16.45 -2.98
CA PHE A 269 -0.94 16.15 -3.74
C PHE A 269 -2.00 17.24 -3.66
N GLY A 270 -2.11 17.93 -2.52
CA GLY A 270 -3.06 19.05 -2.35
C GLY A 270 -2.85 20.21 -3.34
N HIS A 271 -1.66 20.31 -3.94
CA HIS A 271 -1.29 21.32 -4.93
C HIS A 271 -1.29 20.79 -6.38
N VAL A 272 -1.34 19.47 -6.58
CA VAL A 272 -1.42 18.86 -7.90
C VAL A 272 -2.88 18.76 -8.31
N THR A 273 -3.27 19.46 -9.38
CA THR A 273 -4.63 19.35 -9.92
C THR A 273 -4.83 17.93 -10.45
N PRO A 274 -5.76 17.13 -9.89
CA PRO A 274 -6.04 15.80 -10.43
C PRO A 274 -6.58 15.92 -11.86
N SER A 275 -6.36 14.90 -12.68
CA SER A 275 -7.13 14.67 -13.90
C SER A 275 -8.64 14.82 -13.59
N PRO A 276 -9.48 15.45 -14.44
CA PRO A 276 -10.92 15.57 -14.18
C PRO A 276 -11.54 14.18 -13.91
N GLY A 277 -11.92 13.93 -12.66
CA GLY A 277 -12.54 12.67 -12.22
C GLY A 277 -11.64 11.71 -11.42
N GLU A 278 -10.32 11.90 -11.39
CA GLU A 278 -9.41 11.04 -10.62
C GLU A 278 -9.31 11.55 -9.17
N ILE A 279 -9.34 10.63 -8.20
CA ILE A 279 -9.08 10.90 -6.78
C ILE A 279 -7.86 10.05 -6.43
N PHE A 280 -6.81 10.67 -5.91
CA PHE A 280 -5.59 9.95 -5.55
C PHE A 280 -5.85 8.99 -4.39
N ASP A 281 -5.19 7.83 -4.40
CA ASP A 281 -5.34 6.86 -3.32
C ASP A 281 -4.92 7.43 -1.96
N THR A 282 -4.03 8.42 -1.93
CA THR A 282 -3.65 9.18 -0.74
C THR A 282 -4.84 9.94 -0.14
N GLU A 283 -5.56 10.70 -0.96
CA GLU A 283 -6.76 11.44 -0.57
C GLU A 283 -7.88 10.49 -0.14
N LYS A 284 -8.06 9.38 -0.86
CA LYS A 284 -9.03 8.34 -0.49
C LYS A 284 -8.68 7.73 0.87
N PHE A 285 -7.41 7.38 1.10
CA PHE A 285 -6.96 6.76 2.35
C PHE A 285 -7.19 7.70 3.55
N ASP A 286 -6.78 8.97 3.43
CA ASP A 286 -7.00 9.95 4.49
C ASP A 286 -8.49 10.21 4.74
N THR A 287 -9.29 10.23 3.68
CA THR A 287 -10.74 10.31 3.80
C THR A 287 -11.28 9.13 4.58
N LEU A 288 -10.95 7.87 4.22
CA LEU A 288 -11.38 6.69 4.97
C LEU A 288 -10.99 6.78 6.45
N ARG A 289 -9.72 7.12 6.73
CA ARG A 289 -9.18 7.26 8.08
C ARG A 289 -9.93 8.28 8.94
N SER A 290 -10.45 9.35 8.32
CA SER A 290 -11.21 10.39 9.01
C SER A 290 -12.67 10.03 9.31
N LEU A 291 -13.25 9.05 8.61
CA LEU A 291 -14.67 8.71 8.73
C LEU A 291 -14.92 7.85 9.98
N ALA A 292 -15.93 8.23 10.76
CA ALA A 292 -16.31 7.51 11.99
C ALA A 292 -16.68 6.04 11.76
N PHE A 293 -17.09 5.67 10.54
CA PHE A 293 -17.35 4.27 10.14
C PHE A 293 -16.08 3.42 10.26
N PHE A 294 -14.92 3.97 9.87
CA PHE A 294 -13.65 3.26 9.82
C PHE A 294 -12.74 3.51 11.02
N LYS A 295 -13.22 4.17 12.08
CA LYS A 295 -12.40 4.58 13.23
C LYS A 295 -11.61 3.45 13.93
N ASN A 296 -12.04 2.20 13.78
CA ASN A 296 -11.40 1.02 14.39
C ASN A 296 -10.62 0.17 13.39
N PHE A 297 -10.59 0.58 12.11
CA PHE A 297 -9.85 -0.12 11.07
C PHE A 297 -8.38 0.27 11.20
N SER A 298 -7.51 -0.73 11.15
CA SER A 298 -6.07 -0.54 10.98
C SER A 298 -5.74 -0.04 9.57
N ASP A 299 -4.56 0.56 9.38
CA ASP A 299 -4.09 1.01 8.07
C ASP A 299 -4.13 -0.12 7.02
N VAL A 300 -3.82 -1.36 7.41
CA VAL A 300 -3.92 -2.55 6.55
C VAL A 300 -5.35 -2.77 6.07
N GLU A 301 -6.32 -2.68 6.99
CA GLU A 301 -7.73 -2.86 6.68
C GLU A 301 -8.29 -1.69 5.87
N LEU A 302 -7.80 -0.46 6.09
CA LEU A 302 -8.15 0.72 5.29
C LEU A 302 -7.67 0.59 3.83
N TRP A 303 -6.43 0.13 3.62
CA TRP A 303 -5.95 -0.16 2.26
C TRP A 303 -6.72 -1.29 1.60
N GLU A 304 -7.12 -2.30 2.36
CA GLU A 304 -7.99 -3.34 1.85
C GLU A 304 -9.36 -2.77 1.45
N VAL A 305 -9.95 -1.89 2.26
CA VAL A 305 -11.19 -1.16 1.94
C VAL A 305 -11.03 -0.39 0.61
N LEU A 306 -9.92 0.33 0.43
CA LEU A 306 -9.64 1.02 -0.84
C LEU A 306 -9.65 0.07 -2.02
N ARG A 307 -9.00 -1.09 -1.89
CA ARG A 307 -8.92 -2.09 -2.97
C ARG A 307 -10.29 -2.67 -3.34
N ILE A 308 -11.18 -2.85 -2.35
CA ILE A 308 -12.51 -3.45 -2.56
C ILE A 308 -13.63 -2.42 -2.79
N SER A 309 -13.30 -1.12 -2.84
CA SER A 309 -14.26 -0.03 -3.01
C SER A 309 -14.12 0.67 -4.36
N GLU A 310 -15.24 1.11 -4.90
CA GLU A 310 -15.30 2.01 -6.05
C GLU A 310 -15.59 3.43 -5.55
N TRP A 311 -14.92 4.43 -6.12
CA TRP A 311 -15.11 5.83 -5.74
C TRP A 311 -15.78 6.58 -6.88
N ARG A 312 -16.94 7.19 -6.60
CA ARG A 312 -17.74 7.87 -7.63
C ARG A 312 -18.03 9.30 -7.24
N LYS A 313 -17.82 10.23 -8.18
CA LYS A 313 -18.32 11.61 -8.10
C LYS A 313 -19.72 11.65 -8.70
N VAL A 314 -20.65 12.28 -7.99
CA VAL A 314 -22.06 12.41 -8.38
C VAL A 314 -22.42 13.88 -8.33
N SER A 315 -22.95 14.41 -9.42
CA SER A 315 -23.29 15.84 -9.51
C SER A 315 -24.60 16.16 -8.78
N GLU A 316 -24.77 17.43 -8.42
CA GLU A 316 -26.02 17.90 -7.81
C GLU A 316 -27.28 17.43 -8.59
N SER A 317 -28.30 16.99 -7.85
CA SER A 317 -29.59 16.49 -8.36
C SER A 317 -29.55 15.18 -9.14
N GLU A 318 -28.38 14.52 -9.26
CA GLU A 318 -28.30 13.17 -9.83
C GLU A 318 -28.81 12.12 -8.82
N TYR A 319 -29.46 11.07 -9.35
CA TYR A 319 -29.94 9.94 -8.56
C TYR A 319 -28.79 8.98 -8.27
N VAL A 320 -28.56 8.69 -7.00
CA VAL A 320 -27.64 7.64 -6.55
C VAL A 320 -28.35 6.29 -6.47
N LEU A 321 -29.57 6.27 -5.93
CA LEU A 321 -30.42 5.09 -5.86
C LEU A 321 -31.85 5.46 -6.24
N ARG A 322 -32.56 4.55 -6.90
CA ARG A 322 -33.99 4.70 -7.21
C ARG A 322 -34.85 3.75 -6.39
N ASP A 323 -36.01 4.22 -5.97
CA ASP A 323 -37.03 3.38 -5.32
C ASP A 323 -37.46 2.22 -6.24
N GLY A 324 -37.56 1.02 -5.69
CA GLY A 324 -37.87 -0.22 -6.42
C GLY A 324 -36.70 -0.85 -7.17
N GLU A 325 -35.54 -0.18 -7.28
CA GLU A 325 -34.34 -0.73 -7.91
C GLU A 325 -33.81 -1.93 -7.11
N SER A 326 -33.29 -2.95 -7.81
CA SER A 326 -32.64 -4.09 -7.15
C SER A 326 -31.15 -3.82 -7.06
N GLY A 327 -30.55 -4.02 -5.89
CA GLY A 327 -29.10 -3.86 -5.74
C GLY A 327 -28.65 -4.06 -4.30
N ARG A 328 -27.45 -4.63 -4.14
CA ARG A 328 -26.89 -4.97 -2.81
C ARG A 328 -25.74 -4.08 -2.35
N THR A 329 -25.24 -3.21 -3.23
CA THR A 329 -24.20 -2.23 -2.91
C THR A 329 -24.63 -1.33 -1.76
N PHE A 330 -23.72 -1.06 -0.83
CA PHE A 330 -23.90 0.01 0.14
C PHE A 330 -22.89 1.12 -0.12
N TYR A 331 -23.21 2.30 0.38
CA TYR A 331 -22.52 3.54 0.06
C TYR A 331 -22.16 4.26 1.35
N ILE A 332 -20.99 4.87 1.39
CA ILE A 332 -20.59 5.80 2.45
C ILE A 332 -20.29 7.16 1.80
N LEU A 333 -20.79 8.24 2.40
CA LEU A 333 -20.56 9.59 1.92
C LEU A 333 -19.16 10.07 2.33
N ALA A 334 -18.24 10.09 1.37
CA ALA A 334 -16.91 10.69 1.54
C ALA A 334 -16.98 12.22 1.51
N GLN A 335 -17.89 12.80 0.74
CA GLN A 335 -18.10 14.26 0.69
C GLN A 335 -19.54 14.57 0.25
N GLY A 336 -20.04 15.75 0.63
CA GLY A 336 -21.34 16.25 0.19
C GLY A 336 -22.51 15.77 1.03
N MET A 337 -23.72 15.93 0.50
CA MET A 337 -24.98 15.54 1.14
C MET A 337 -25.95 14.93 0.15
N VAL A 338 -26.75 13.98 0.60
CA VAL A 338 -27.83 13.37 -0.20
C VAL A 338 -29.16 13.47 0.52
N ARG A 339 -30.24 13.58 -0.26
CA ARG A 339 -31.63 13.57 0.20
C ARG A 339 -32.18 12.16 0.05
N VAL A 340 -32.78 11.63 1.10
CA VAL A 340 -33.51 10.35 1.06
C VAL A 340 -34.99 10.66 0.94
N VAL A 341 -35.61 10.25 -0.16
CA VAL A 341 -36.98 10.61 -0.53
C VAL A 341 -37.82 9.35 -0.73
N LYS A 342 -39.09 9.39 -0.32
CA LYS A 342 -40.06 8.32 -0.60
C LYS A 342 -41.38 8.91 -1.04
N HIS A 343 -41.87 8.49 -2.21
CA HIS A 343 -43.09 9.05 -2.82
C HIS A 343 -43.10 10.60 -2.81
N GLY A 344 -41.97 11.22 -3.16
CA GLY A 344 -41.80 12.67 -3.19
C GLY A 344 -41.65 13.36 -1.82
N ARG A 345 -41.75 12.64 -0.69
CA ARG A 345 -41.55 13.20 0.66
C ARG A 345 -40.13 12.98 1.14
N LEU A 346 -39.50 14.04 1.64
CA LEU A 346 -38.18 13.98 2.25
C LEU A 346 -38.25 13.23 3.58
N LEU A 347 -37.52 12.11 3.70
CA LEU A 347 -37.43 11.32 4.92
C LEU A 347 -36.22 11.69 5.78
N SER A 348 -35.09 11.95 5.13
CA SER A 348 -33.84 12.28 5.81
C SER A 348 -32.88 13.01 4.89
N LEU A 349 -31.93 13.74 5.50
CA LEU A 349 -30.77 14.30 4.83
C LEU A 349 -29.53 13.60 5.41
N LEU A 350 -28.78 12.90 4.56
CA LEU A 350 -27.53 12.25 4.95
C LEU A 350 -26.35 13.15 4.57
N ARG A 351 -25.31 13.15 5.40
CA ARG A 351 -24.13 14.00 5.28
C ARG A 351 -22.85 13.17 5.25
N HIS A 352 -21.72 13.83 5.01
CA HIS A 352 -20.38 13.26 5.18
C HIS A 352 -20.29 12.29 6.38
N GLY A 353 -19.84 11.07 6.13
CA GLY A 353 -19.72 9.99 7.13
C GLY A 353 -20.96 9.10 7.28
N ASP A 354 -22.12 9.51 6.78
CA ASP A 354 -23.31 8.66 6.80
C ASP A 354 -23.23 7.58 5.71
N CYS A 355 -23.75 6.40 6.05
CA CYS A 355 -23.88 5.25 5.15
C CYS A 355 -25.32 5.08 4.68
N PHE A 356 -25.56 4.48 3.51
CA PHE A 356 -26.89 4.08 3.07
C PHE A 356 -26.85 2.87 2.14
N GLY A 357 -27.98 2.19 2.02
CA GLY A 357 -28.08 0.97 1.22
C GLY A 357 -27.58 -0.29 1.95
N GLU A 358 -27.17 -0.17 3.22
CA GLU A 358 -26.65 -1.25 4.05
C GLU A 358 -27.66 -2.39 4.28
N MET A 359 -28.95 -2.08 4.25
CA MET A 359 -30.00 -3.09 4.47
C MET A 359 -30.01 -4.14 3.35
N ALA A 360 -29.54 -3.77 2.16
CA ALA A 360 -29.40 -4.68 1.05
C ALA A 360 -28.22 -5.64 1.21
N HIS A 361 -27.22 -5.28 2.03
CA HIS A 361 -26.11 -6.16 2.39
C HIS A 361 -26.53 -7.18 3.47
N LEU A 362 -27.36 -6.78 4.43
CA LEU A 362 -27.77 -7.60 5.58
C LEU A 362 -28.99 -8.50 5.31
N SER A 363 -29.66 -8.35 4.15
CA SER A 363 -30.86 -9.11 3.80
C SER A 363 -30.52 -10.26 2.84
N GLU A 364 -30.98 -11.47 3.15
CA GLU A 364 -30.56 -12.71 2.47
C GLU A 364 -31.20 -12.93 1.07
N ARG A 365 -32.20 -12.14 0.62
CA ARG A 365 -32.83 -12.27 -0.73
C ARG A 365 -33.41 -10.95 -1.28
N ASP A 366 -33.39 -10.81 -2.62
CA ASP A 366 -34.03 -9.78 -3.46
C ASP A 366 -34.47 -8.48 -2.77
N PHE A 367 -33.50 -7.77 -2.21
CA PHE A 367 -33.75 -6.47 -1.61
C PHE A 367 -34.00 -5.43 -2.69
N LYS A 368 -35.24 -4.94 -2.75
CA LYS A 368 -35.58 -3.73 -3.50
C LYS A 368 -35.34 -2.51 -2.63
N ARG A 369 -34.67 -1.51 -3.20
CA ARG A 369 -34.55 -0.18 -2.58
C ARG A 369 -35.95 0.34 -2.27
N SER A 370 -36.09 1.01 -1.13
CA SER A 370 -37.39 1.45 -0.60
C SER A 370 -37.57 2.97 -0.60
N THR A 371 -36.56 3.68 -1.10
CA THR A 371 -36.41 5.14 -1.13
C THR A 371 -35.50 5.55 -2.28
N ASP A 372 -35.76 6.69 -2.89
CA ASP A 372 -34.80 7.39 -3.74
C ASP A 372 -33.71 8.03 -2.88
N VAL A 373 -32.47 8.02 -3.38
CA VAL A 373 -31.35 8.78 -2.81
C VAL A 373 -30.81 9.70 -3.89
N ILE A 374 -30.88 11.01 -3.66
CA ILE A 374 -30.59 12.04 -4.65
C ILE A 374 -29.52 12.99 -4.10
N ALA A 375 -28.49 13.29 -4.90
CA ALA A 375 -27.44 14.23 -4.54
C ALA A 375 -28.02 15.63 -4.29
N LYS A 376 -27.73 16.22 -3.13
CA LYS A 376 -28.15 17.59 -2.80
C LYS A 376 -27.19 18.63 -3.36
N ASN A 377 -25.92 18.27 -3.47
CA ASN A 377 -24.80 19.02 -4.04
C ASN A 377 -23.84 18.00 -4.69
N ASP A 378 -22.67 18.43 -5.14
CA ASP A 378 -21.64 17.48 -5.59
C ASP A 378 -21.21 16.57 -4.43
N VAL A 379 -21.25 15.26 -4.69
CA VAL A 379 -21.06 14.20 -3.71
C VAL A 379 -19.95 13.26 -4.17
N VAL A 380 -19.12 12.83 -3.22
CA VAL A 380 -18.17 11.73 -3.43
C VAL A 380 -18.67 10.52 -2.64
N LEU A 381 -18.85 9.40 -3.32
CA LEU A 381 -19.32 8.13 -2.76
C LEU A 381 -18.21 7.11 -2.71
N ILE A 382 -18.18 6.36 -1.61
CA ILE A 382 -17.45 5.11 -1.47
C ILE A 382 -18.48 3.99 -1.65
N GLU A 383 -18.39 3.25 -2.75
CA GLU A 383 -19.29 2.16 -3.10
C GLU A 383 -18.63 0.83 -2.77
N ILE A 384 -19.33 -0.03 -2.01
CA ILE A 384 -18.81 -1.35 -1.64
C ILE A 384 -19.84 -2.41 -2.02
N LYS A 385 -19.43 -3.30 -2.91
CA LYS A 385 -20.21 -4.45 -3.34
C LYS A 385 -20.06 -5.57 -2.30
N PRO A 386 -21.14 -6.21 -1.83
CA PRO A 386 -21.05 -7.29 -0.86
C PRO A 386 -20.14 -8.43 -1.30
N ASP A 387 -20.15 -8.78 -2.60
CA ASP A 387 -19.32 -9.85 -3.14
C ASP A 387 -17.82 -9.53 -3.00
N ALA A 388 -17.43 -8.26 -3.15
CA ALA A 388 -16.05 -7.83 -2.92
C ALA A 388 -15.64 -7.96 -1.44
N LEU A 389 -16.57 -7.72 -0.52
CA LEU A 389 -16.35 -7.87 0.92
C LEU A 389 -16.20 -9.33 1.35
N VAL A 390 -16.87 -10.28 0.68
CA VAL A 390 -16.70 -11.72 0.94
C VAL A 390 -15.23 -12.13 0.75
N HIS A 391 -14.56 -11.58 -0.25
CA HIS A 391 -13.16 -11.85 -0.57
C HIS A 391 -12.14 -11.06 0.28
N ALA A 392 -12.60 -10.18 1.18
CA ALA A 392 -11.71 -9.45 2.07
C ALA A 392 -11.09 -10.35 3.16
N THR A 393 -10.08 -9.87 3.87
CA THR A 393 -9.51 -10.59 5.02
C THR A 393 -10.54 -10.75 6.15
N ALA A 394 -10.33 -11.75 7.01
CA ALA A 394 -11.20 -11.98 8.16
C ALA A 394 -11.23 -10.76 9.11
N GLY A 395 -10.10 -10.08 9.30
CA GLY A 395 -10.00 -8.84 10.08
C GLY A 395 -10.87 -7.74 9.48
N CYS A 396 -10.69 -7.44 8.19
CA CYS A 396 -11.49 -6.43 7.49
C CYS A 396 -12.99 -6.73 7.58
N ARG A 397 -13.42 -7.98 7.31
CA ARG A 397 -14.83 -8.38 7.44
C ARG A 397 -15.38 -8.21 8.86
N PHE A 398 -14.57 -8.52 9.87
CA PHE A 398 -14.95 -8.32 11.27
C PHE A 398 -15.17 -6.84 11.57
N GLN A 399 -14.26 -5.96 11.14
CA GLN A 399 -14.39 -4.52 11.34
C GLN A 399 -15.62 -3.94 10.63
N PHE A 400 -15.92 -4.41 9.42
CA PHE A 400 -17.17 -4.04 8.73
C PHE A 400 -18.40 -4.45 9.52
N SER A 401 -18.43 -5.68 10.02
CA SER A 401 -19.55 -6.20 10.81
C SER A 401 -19.75 -5.40 12.11
N ASP A 402 -18.66 -5.11 12.82
CA ASP A 402 -18.66 -4.27 14.03
C ASP A 402 -19.11 -2.82 13.74
N ALA A 403 -18.65 -2.22 12.63
CA ALA A 403 -19.10 -0.91 12.19
C ALA A 403 -20.60 -0.88 11.84
N PHE A 404 -21.09 -1.89 11.12
CA PHE A 404 -22.53 -2.03 10.81
C PHE A 404 -23.36 -2.19 12.08
N LEU A 405 -22.95 -3.03 13.02
CA LEU A 405 -23.66 -3.23 14.29
C LEU A 405 -23.79 -1.91 15.06
N ARG A 406 -22.69 -1.18 15.24
CA ARG A 406 -22.73 0.15 15.88
C ARG A 406 -23.70 1.10 15.19
N MET A 407 -23.67 1.11 13.87
CA MET A 407 -24.53 1.98 13.08
C MET A 407 -26.01 1.61 13.23
N LEU A 408 -26.34 0.32 13.17
CA LEU A 408 -27.72 -0.17 13.34
C LEU A 408 -28.25 0.16 14.74
N VAL A 409 -27.44 -0.03 15.78
CA VAL A 409 -27.80 0.34 17.16
C VAL A 409 -28.09 1.84 17.25
N LYS A 410 -27.23 2.69 16.65
CA LYS A 410 -27.45 4.14 16.61
C LYS A 410 -28.75 4.48 15.89
N ARG A 411 -29.04 3.86 14.74
CA ARG A 411 -30.28 4.09 13.96
C ARG A 411 -31.52 3.64 14.70
N LEU A 412 -31.49 2.46 15.32
CA LEU A 412 -32.60 1.93 16.11
C LEU A 412 -32.92 2.84 17.30
N SER A 413 -31.89 3.33 18.00
CA SER A 413 -32.06 4.30 19.09
C SER A 413 -32.70 5.62 18.60
N MET A 414 -32.26 6.14 17.45
CA MET A 414 -32.86 7.34 16.86
C MET A 414 -34.32 7.11 16.41
N ALA A 415 -34.62 5.95 15.82
CA ALA A 415 -35.96 5.57 15.40
C ALA A 415 -36.90 5.45 16.61
N ASN A 416 -36.47 4.75 17.66
CA ASN A 416 -37.22 4.64 18.92
C ASN A 416 -37.50 6.02 19.51
N THR A 417 -36.49 6.88 19.56
CA THR A 417 -36.66 8.27 20.06
C THR A 417 -37.67 9.06 19.22
N ARG A 418 -37.65 8.92 17.88
CA ARG A 418 -38.63 9.57 17.00
C ARG A 418 -40.04 9.03 17.22
N ILE A 419 -40.20 7.72 17.32
CA ILE A 419 -41.50 7.07 17.58
C ILE A 419 -42.04 7.53 18.94
N SER A 420 -41.21 7.56 19.98
CA SER A 420 -41.61 8.06 21.30
C SER A 420 -42.08 9.51 21.27
N ARG A 421 -41.41 10.39 20.50
CA ARG A 421 -41.86 11.79 20.33
C ARG A 421 -43.19 11.88 19.60
N LEU A 422 -43.37 11.12 18.51
CA LEU A 422 -44.63 11.11 17.76
C LEU A 422 -45.81 10.62 18.62
N LEU A 423 -45.58 9.64 19.49
CA LEU A 423 -46.59 9.15 20.44
C LEU A 423 -46.87 10.17 21.56
N ALA A 424 -45.87 10.94 21.99
CA ALA A 424 -46.05 12.00 22.98
C ALA A 424 -46.84 13.20 22.41
N ASP A 425 -46.57 13.59 21.17
CA ASP A 425 -47.27 14.69 20.49
C ASP A 425 -48.74 14.35 20.16
N GLN A 426 -49.07 13.06 19.99
CA GLN A 426 -50.46 12.62 19.81
C GLN A 426 -51.30 12.63 21.11
N ASN A 427 -50.66 12.69 22.27
CA ASN A 427 -51.32 12.68 23.58
C ASN A 427 -51.48 14.07 24.22
N GLN A 428 -51.18 15.15 23.50
CA GLN A 428 -51.56 16.49 23.95
C GLN A 428 -53.06 16.72 23.69
N PRO A 429 -53.89 16.98 24.72
CA PRO A 429 -55.28 17.35 24.51
C PRO A 429 -55.33 18.64 23.69
N LYS A 430 -56.18 18.68 22.65
CA LYS A 430 -56.54 19.94 21.99
C LYS A 430 -57.23 20.80 23.05
N GLU A 431 -56.55 21.84 23.53
CA GLU A 431 -57.20 22.91 24.27
C GLU A 431 -58.20 23.59 23.32
N GLU A 432 -59.49 23.45 23.63
CA GLU A 432 -60.62 24.17 23.00
C GLU A 432 -60.70 25.61 23.50
#